data_AF-A0A3S5JR32-F1
#
_entry.id   AF-A0A3S5JR32-F1
#
_cell.length_a   1.000
_cell.length_b   1.000
_cell.length_c   1.000
_cell.angle_alpha   90.00
_cell.angle_beta   90.00
_cell.angle_gamma   90.00
#
_symmetry.space_group_name_H-M   'P 1'
#
loop_
_entity.id
_entity.type
_entity.pdbx_description
1 polymer ?
#
loop_
_entity_poly.entity_id
_entity_poly.type
_entity_poly.pdbx_seq_one_letter_code
_entity_poly.pdbx_strand_id
1 'polypeptide(L)'
;FYARNSFGLITTHYSNLKLLADEQPAMVNANMQFDDRTLEPVFKLILGEAGSSFTFEVAQKNGIPFNLINRAKKKIERGKVRFDATIAKLQKQRHQMAKTGKSLREKENKFENESDRLEKLNQKLKTKLVSYQELFDHNQRMIVLGNKLNDLAELFFKNNKKRPMIAEILRLIESENSKRKRKSSAQTKKAIAVKKSIENEVTKELVTIRKEKKIKKEAPPKPKSIVILKVGDKVRLFDGKSVGSIDAIEKKKAIVNYGIFTTQVNIDQLELVK
;
A
#
# COMPACT_ATOMS: atom_id res chain seq x y z
N PHE A 1 -6.03 54.34 -24.88
CA PHE A 1 -5.20 53.29 -24.27
C PHE A 1 -5.02 52.12 -25.22
N TYR A 2 -6.09 51.38 -25.55
CA TYR A 2 -5.99 50.18 -26.41
C TYR A 2 -5.41 50.47 -27.81
N ALA A 3 -5.98 51.42 -28.55
CA ALA A 3 -5.50 51.79 -29.89
C ALA A 3 -4.07 52.37 -29.95
N ARG A 4 -3.47 52.67 -28.79
CA ARG A 4 -2.08 53.17 -28.66
C ARG A 4 -1.14 52.12 -28.07
N ASN A 5 -1.55 50.83 -27.98
CA ASN A 5 -0.79 49.72 -27.41
C ASN A 5 -0.18 50.01 -26.03
N SER A 6 -0.89 50.81 -25.22
CA SER A 6 -0.40 51.19 -23.89
C SER A 6 -0.83 50.17 -22.83
N PHE A 7 0.06 49.82 -21.91
CA PHE A 7 -0.27 48.99 -20.75
C PHE A 7 -1.13 49.78 -19.75
N GLY A 8 -2.11 49.11 -19.14
CA GLY A 8 -2.98 49.72 -18.15
C GLY A 8 -3.43 48.69 -17.11
N LEU A 9 -3.52 49.13 -15.86
CA LEU A 9 -4.11 48.36 -14.77
C LEU A 9 -5.41 49.05 -14.35
N ILE A 10 -6.51 48.30 -14.33
CA ILE A 10 -7.83 48.83 -14.00
C ILE A 10 -8.38 48.05 -12.81
N THR A 11 -8.55 48.72 -11.68
CA THR A 11 -9.23 48.17 -10.50
C THR A 11 -10.70 48.58 -10.54
N THR A 12 -11.63 47.62 -10.49
CA THR A 12 -13.05 47.92 -10.63
C THR A 12 -13.94 46.96 -9.85
N HIS A 13 -15.09 47.46 -9.39
CA HIS A 13 -16.17 46.67 -8.81
C HIS A 13 -17.32 46.40 -9.80
N TYR A 14 -17.20 46.84 -11.06
CA TYR A 14 -18.23 46.66 -12.07
C TYR A 14 -18.11 45.29 -12.75
N SER A 15 -19.14 44.45 -12.58
CA SER A 15 -19.19 43.11 -13.17
C SER A 15 -19.16 43.13 -14.71
N ASN A 16 -19.72 44.16 -15.34
CA ASN A 16 -19.73 44.30 -16.80
C ASN A 16 -18.32 44.42 -17.39
N LEU A 17 -17.39 45.09 -16.67
CA LEU A 17 -15.99 45.17 -17.06
C LEU A 17 -15.26 43.83 -16.91
N LYS A 18 -15.66 42.99 -15.94
CA LYS A 18 -15.15 41.62 -15.81
C LYS A 18 -15.54 40.76 -17.02
N LEU A 19 -16.76 40.94 -17.53
CA LEU A 19 -17.23 40.25 -18.74
C LEU A 19 -16.47 40.73 -19.98
N LEU A 20 -16.34 42.06 -20.16
CA LEU A 20 -15.60 42.64 -21.27
C LEU A 20 -14.15 42.13 -21.35
N ALA A 21 -13.51 41.95 -20.19
CA ALA A 21 -12.16 41.43 -20.12
C ALA A 21 -12.03 39.95 -20.50
N ASP A 22 -13.13 39.19 -20.52
CA ASP A 22 -13.17 37.81 -21.01
C ASP A 22 -13.43 37.75 -22.53
N GLU A 23 -14.19 38.72 -23.05
CA GLU A 23 -14.51 38.82 -24.49
C GLU A 23 -13.38 39.43 -25.33
N GLN A 24 -12.48 40.21 -24.71
CA GLN A 24 -11.39 40.87 -25.43
C GLN A 24 -10.03 40.17 -25.23
N PRO A 25 -9.39 39.68 -26.31
CA PRO A 25 -8.08 39.01 -26.23
C PRO A 25 -6.96 39.87 -25.64
N ALA A 26 -7.08 41.19 -25.73
CA ALA A 26 -6.09 42.13 -25.22
C ALA A 26 -6.31 42.54 -23.75
N MET A 27 -7.34 41.99 -23.11
CA MET A 27 -7.64 42.21 -21.70
C MET A 27 -7.53 40.88 -20.96
N VAL A 28 -7.06 40.94 -19.71
CA VAL A 28 -6.95 39.76 -18.86
C VAL A 28 -7.53 40.11 -17.52
N ASN A 29 -8.52 39.33 -17.07
CA ASN A 29 -9.06 39.46 -15.73
C ASN A 29 -7.99 39.11 -14.68
N ALA A 30 -8.02 39.80 -13.55
CA ALA A 30 -7.20 39.44 -12.40
C ALA A 30 -7.99 39.63 -11.11
N ASN A 31 -7.69 38.81 -10.10
CA ASN A 31 -8.29 38.94 -8.77
C ASN A 31 -7.26 38.77 -7.65
N MET A 32 -7.55 39.39 -6.51
CA MET A 32 -6.82 39.14 -5.28
C MET A 32 -7.55 38.03 -4.51
N GLN A 33 -6.80 37.01 -4.07
CA GLN A 33 -7.38 35.90 -3.30
C GLN A 33 -7.74 36.31 -1.87
N PHE A 34 -8.86 35.77 -1.41
CA PHE A 34 -9.32 35.79 -0.03
C PHE A 34 -9.35 34.36 0.51
N ASP A 35 -9.19 34.21 1.83
CA ASP A 35 -9.42 32.92 2.49
C ASP A 35 -10.94 32.65 2.55
N ASP A 36 -11.39 31.52 2.02
CA ASP A 36 -12.81 31.13 1.99
C ASP A 36 -13.45 31.01 3.39
N ARG A 37 -12.65 30.77 4.43
CA ARG A 37 -13.11 30.55 5.81
C ARG A 37 -13.07 31.83 6.64
N THR A 38 -11.95 32.54 6.60
CA THR A 38 -11.78 33.76 7.40
C THR A 38 -12.22 35.00 6.64
N LEU A 39 -12.37 34.96 5.31
CA LEU A 39 -12.58 36.12 4.43
C LEU A 39 -11.46 37.17 4.55
N GLU A 40 -10.28 36.77 5.00
CA GLU A 40 -9.11 37.65 5.08
C GLU A 40 -8.37 37.69 3.75
N PRO A 41 -7.78 38.85 3.38
CA PRO A 41 -7.00 38.97 2.17
C PRO A 41 -5.73 38.13 2.27
N VAL A 42 -5.49 37.26 1.28
CA VAL A 42 -4.24 36.47 1.17
C VAL A 42 -3.16 37.25 0.43
N PHE A 43 -3.49 38.44 -0.08
CA PHE A 43 -2.61 39.32 -0.87
C PHE A 43 -1.94 38.63 -2.07
N LYS A 44 -2.59 37.60 -2.63
CA LYS A 44 -2.11 36.87 -3.79
C LYS A 44 -2.93 37.23 -5.03
N LEU A 45 -2.25 37.76 -6.05
CA LEU A 45 -2.85 38.07 -7.35
C LEU A 45 -2.93 36.80 -8.21
N ILE A 46 -4.12 36.51 -8.74
CA ILE A 46 -4.38 35.45 -9.72
C ILE A 46 -4.79 36.10 -11.03
N LEU A 47 -4.04 35.83 -12.08
CA LEU A 47 -4.30 36.30 -13.44
C LEU A 47 -5.21 35.31 -14.19
N GLY A 48 -5.97 35.83 -15.14
CA GLY A 48 -6.90 35.06 -15.98
C GLY A 48 -8.25 34.78 -15.32
N GLU A 49 -8.52 35.30 -14.12
CA GLU A 49 -9.74 34.96 -13.38
C GLU A 49 -10.43 36.20 -12.82
N ALA A 50 -11.73 36.32 -13.11
CA ALA A 50 -12.58 37.30 -12.45
C ALA A 50 -12.76 36.91 -10.97
N GLY A 51 -12.65 37.88 -10.06
CA GLY A 51 -12.91 37.66 -8.64
C GLY A 51 -14.41 37.68 -8.34
N SER A 52 -14.88 36.80 -7.45
CA SER A 52 -16.25 36.90 -6.93
C SER A 52 -16.38 38.09 -5.96
N SER A 53 -17.53 38.75 -5.97
CA SER A 53 -17.80 39.87 -5.08
C SER A 53 -18.28 39.35 -3.72
N PHE A 54 -17.45 39.43 -2.68
CA PHE A 54 -17.79 38.97 -1.31
C PHE A 54 -18.53 40.02 -0.47
N THR A 55 -19.18 41.00 -1.10
CA THR A 55 -19.73 42.18 -0.42
C THR A 55 -20.72 41.82 0.69
N PHE A 56 -21.56 40.80 0.49
CA PHE A 56 -22.56 40.40 1.48
C PHE A 56 -21.99 39.54 2.59
N GLU A 57 -21.03 38.68 2.26
CA GLU A 57 -20.31 37.81 3.18
C GLU A 57 -19.47 38.65 4.15
N VAL A 58 -18.79 39.68 3.62
CA VAL A 58 -18.05 40.68 4.41
C VAL A 58 -19.02 41.52 5.25
N ALA A 59 -20.15 41.98 4.69
CA ALA A 59 -21.16 42.71 5.46
C ALA A 59 -21.68 41.89 6.66
N GLN A 60 -21.92 40.59 6.45
CA GLN A 60 -22.35 39.69 7.52
C GLN A 60 -21.25 39.50 8.58
N LYS A 61 -19.99 39.32 8.16
CA LYS A 61 -18.83 39.23 9.07
C LYS A 61 -18.67 40.49 9.93
N ASN A 62 -18.96 41.67 9.36
CA ASN A 62 -18.92 42.95 10.06
C ASN A 62 -20.15 43.22 10.96
N GLY A 63 -21.04 42.23 11.15
CA GLY A 63 -22.15 42.32 12.10
C GLY A 63 -23.46 42.88 11.53
N ILE A 64 -23.58 43.04 10.21
CA ILE A 64 -24.85 43.47 9.61
C ILE A 64 -25.88 42.32 9.73
N PRO A 65 -27.10 42.58 10.28
CA PRO A 65 -28.10 41.55 10.49
C PRO A 65 -28.48 40.83 9.19
N PHE A 66 -28.57 39.50 9.27
CA PHE A 66 -28.92 38.64 8.13
C PHE A 66 -30.23 39.04 7.43
N ASN A 67 -31.22 39.48 8.20
CA ASN A 67 -32.50 39.95 7.67
C ASN A 67 -32.36 41.18 6.76
N LEU A 68 -31.46 42.11 7.11
CA LEU A 68 -31.18 43.30 6.30
C LEU A 68 -30.41 42.92 5.03
N ILE A 69 -29.44 42.02 5.15
CA ILE A 69 -28.68 41.47 4.01
C ILE A 69 -29.61 40.80 3.00
N ASN A 70 -30.55 39.98 3.46
CA ASN A 70 -31.50 39.31 2.56
C ASN A 70 -32.44 40.30 1.86
N ARG A 71 -32.88 41.35 2.55
CA ARG A 71 -33.65 42.44 1.92
C ARG A 71 -32.83 43.16 0.86
N ALA A 72 -31.55 43.43 1.13
CA ALA A 72 -30.65 44.06 0.17
C ALA A 72 -30.38 43.15 -1.05
N LYS A 73 -30.13 41.85 -0.85
CA LYS A 73 -29.97 40.85 -1.92
C LYS A 73 -31.16 40.83 -2.88
N LYS A 74 -32.39 40.98 -2.36
CA LYS A 74 -33.62 41.02 -3.18
C LYS A 74 -33.75 42.28 -4.03
N LYS A 75 -33.08 43.39 -3.67
CA LYS A 75 -33.10 44.67 -4.40
C LYS A 75 -32.03 44.76 -5.50
N ILE A 76 -31.03 43.88 -5.49
CA ILE A 76 -30.01 43.85 -6.54
C ILE A 76 -30.55 43.13 -7.78
N GLU A 77 -30.11 43.58 -8.95
CA GLU A 77 -30.36 42.90 -10.22
C GLU A 77 -29.98 41.42 -10.15
N ARG A 78 -30.95 40.55 -10.43
CA ARG A 78 -30.79 39.09 -10.33
C ARG A 78 -29.65 38.56 -11.20
N GLY A 79 -29.39 39.20 -12.35
CA GLY A 79 -28.30 38.84 -13.27
C GLY A 79 -26.92 38.97 -12.62
N LYS A 80 -26.67 40.11 -11.96
CA LYS A 80 -25.40 40.39 -11.27
C LYS A 80 -25.14 39.39 -10.13
N VAL A 81 -26.15 39.11 -9.32
CA VAL A 81 -26.03 38.14 -8.19
C VAL A 81 -25.73 36.73 -8.71
N ARG A 82 -26.38 36.29 -9.79
CA ARG A 82 -26.13 34.98 -10.39
C ARG A 82 -24.72 34.87 -10.99
N PHE A 83 -24.23 35.93 -11.61
CA PHE A 83 -22.88 35.96 -12.20
C PHE A 83 -21.80 35.82 -11.12
N ASP A 84 -21.85 36.65 -10.07
CA ASP A 84 -20.89 36.58 -8.96
C ASP A 84 -20.95 35.22 -8.23
N ALA A 85 -22.15 34.64 -8.07
CA ALA A 85 -22.30 33.29 -7.52
C ALA A 85 -21.70 32.20 -8.41
N THR A 86 -21.76 32.37 -9.73
CA THR A 86 -21.17 31.43 -10.69
C THR A 86 -19.65 31.49 -10.64
N ILE A 87 -19.08 32.69 -10.58
CA ILE A 87 -17.63 32.89 -10.40
C ILE A 87 -17.16 32.23 -9.10
N ALA A 88 -17.85 32.48 -7.98
CA ALA A 88 -17.50 31.87 -6.69
C ALA A 88 -17.53 30.33 -6.75
N LYS A 89 -18.54 29.76 -7.43
CA LYS A 89 -18.65 28.31 -7.63
C LYS A 89 -17.48 27.76 -8.46
N LEU A 90 -17.12 28.44 -9.55
CA LEU A 90 -15.99 28.05 -10.42
C LEU A 90 -14.66 28.12 -9.67
N GLN A 91 -14.41 29.18 -8.90
CA GLN A 91 -13.23 29.31 -8.06
C GLN A 91 -13.12 28.16 -7.05
N LYS A 92 -14.23 27.83 -6.37
CA LYS A 92 -14.28 26.71 -5.42
C LYS A 92 -14.02 25.35 -6.10
N GLN A 93 -14.63 25.11 -7.26
CA GLN A 93 -14.43 23.88 -8.02
C GLN A 93 -12.96 23.75 -8.48
N ARG A 94 -12.36 24.82 -9.01
CA ARG A 94 -10.94 24.83 -9.40
C ARG A 94 -10.01 24.55 -8.22
N HIS A 95 -10.25 25.16 -7.07
CA HIS A 95 -9.46 24.88 -5.85
C HIS A 95 -9.56 23.41 -5.43
N GLN A 96 -10.77 22.84 -5.48
CA GLN A 96 -10.98 21.41 -5.18
C GLN A 96 -10.27 20.53 -6.21
N MET A 97 -10.35 20.85 -7.50
CA MET A 97 -9.65 20.13 -8.56
C MET A 97 -8.13 20.21 -8.40
N ALA A 98 -7.58 21.38 -8.07
CA ALA A 98 -6.15 21.55 -7.85
C ALA A 98 -5.66 20.73 -6.64
N LYS A 99 -6.40 20.73 -5.53
CA LYS A 99 -6.11 19.90 -4.36
C LYS A 99 -6.18 18.41 -4.67
N THR A 100 -7.21 18.00 -5.41
CA THR A 100 -7.43 16.62 -5.81
C THR A 100 -6.32 16.16 -6.75
N GLY A 101 -5.98 16.96 -7.76
CA GLY A 101 -4.89 16.70 -8.70
C GLY A 101 -3.53 16.55 -8.00
N LYS A 102 -3.24 17.42 -7.02
CA LYS A 102 -2.02 17.27 -6.21
C LYS A 102 -2.01 15.96 -5.42
N SER A 103 -3.12 15.61 -4.76
CA SER A 103 -3.22 14.37 -3.99
C SER A 103 -3.15 13.11 -4.89
N LEU A 104 -3.75 13.14 -6.08
CA LEU A 104 -3.64 12.04 -7.04
C LEU A 104 -2.19 11.85 -7.48
N ARG A 105 -1.52 12.93 -7.88
CA ARG A 105 -0.12 12.86 -8.34
C ARG A 105 0.83 12.33 -7.25
N GLU A 106 0.60 12.71 -6.00
CA GLU A 106 1.35 12.15 -4.87
C GLU A 106 1.07 10.65 -4.66
N LYS A 107 -0.17 10.20 -4.87
CA LYS A 107 -0.51 8.77 -4.79
C LYS A 107 0.08 7.99 -5.96
N GLU A 108 -0.01 8.50 -7.19
CA GLU A 108 0.58 7.91 -8.39
C GLU A 108 2.07 7.68 -8.22
N ASN A 109 2.82 8.71 -7.80
CA ASN A 109 4.24 8.59 -7.52
C ASN A 109 4.54 7.53 -6.44
N LYS A 110 3.70 7.41 -5.39
CA LYS A 110 3.88 6.38 -4.37
C LYS A 110 3.62 4.97 -4.92
N PHE A 111 2.57 4.81 -5.74
CA PHE A 111 2.25 3.53 -6.37
C PHE A 111 3.34 3.09 -7.34
N GLU A 112 3.87 4.01 -8.15
CA GLU A 112 4.98 3.72 -9.08
C GLU A 112 6.23 3.25 -8.33
N ASN A 113 6.63 3.97 -7.29
CA ASN A 113 7.78 3.58 -6.45
C ASN A 113 7.58 2.21 -5.76
N GLU A 114 6.37 1.93 -5.27
CA GLU A 114 6.07 0.64 -4.64
C GLU A 114 6.04 -0.49 -5.68
N SER A 115 5.51 -0.24 -6.88
CA SER A 115 5.53 -1.19 -8.00
C SER A 115 6.96 -1.57 -8.39
N ASP A 116 7.84 -0.58 -8.56
CA ASP A 116 9.26 -0.80 -8.85
C ASP A 116 9.96 -1.63 -7.76
N ARG A 117 9.61 -1.36 -6.49
CA ARG A 117 10.15 -2.10 -5.35
C ARG A 117 9.68 -3.55 -5.36
N LEU A 118 8.39 -3.78 -5.62
CA LEU A 118 7.80 -5.11 -5.71
C LEU A 118 8.37 -5.89 -6.89
N GLU A 119 8.60 -5.25 -8.03
CA GLU A 119 9.23 -5.90 -9.17
C GLU A 119 10.66 -6.32 -8.87
N LYS A 120 11.48 -5.43 -8.30
CA LYS A 120 12.85 -5.75 -7.86
C LYS A 120 12.87 -6.87 -6.82
N LEU A 121 11.92 -6.86 -5.88
CA LEU A 121 11.80 -7.91 -4.88
C LEU A 121 11.42 -9.25 -5.52
N ASN A 122 10.45 -9.25 -6.44
CA ASN A 122 10.05 -10.45 -7.18
C ASN A 122 11.20 -11.02 -8.02
N GLN A 123 11.99 -10.19 -8.69
CA GLN A 123 13.18 -10.63 -9.41
C GLN A 123 14.23 -11.24 -8.47
N LYS A 124 14.47 -10.62 -7.30
CA LYS A 124 15.35 -11.18 -6.26
C LYS A 124 14.84 -12.52 -5.71
N LEU A 125 13.53 -12.64 -5.49
CA LEU A 125 12.92 -13.89 -5.01
C LEU A 125 13.02 -14.99 -6.08
N LYS A 126 12.74 -14.68 -7.34
CA LYS A 126 12.89 -15.63 -8.46
C LYS A 126 14.33 -16.13 -8.59
N THR A 127 15.31 -15.22 -8.56
CA THR A 127 16.73 -15.59 -8.64
C THR A 127 17.18 -16.44 -7.45
N LYS A 128 16.77 -16.09 -6.23
CA LYS A 128 16.99 -16.93 -5.04
C LYS A 128 16.37 -18.32 -5.20
N LEU A 129 15.12 -18.40 -5.65
CA LEU A 129 14.41 -19.67 -5.80
C LEU A 129 15.08 -20.59 -6.83
N VAL A 130 15.50 -20.03 -7.98
CA VAL A 130 16.29 -20.78 -8.98
C VAL A 130 17.60 -21.27 -8.38
N SER A 131 18.32 -20.42 -7.65
CA SER A 131 19.59 -20.82 -7.02
C SER A 131 19.42 -21.93 -5.98
N TYR A 132 18.32 -21.91 -5.22
CA TYR A 132 17.99 -22.96 -4.25
C TYR A 132 17.57 -24.26 -4.93
N GLN A 133 16.84 -24.20 -6.04
CA GLN A 133 16.49 -25.38 -6.82
C GLN A 133 17.74 -26.03 -7.43
N GLU A 134 18.65 -25.25 -8.01
CA GLU A 134 19.92 -25.78 -8.52
C GLU A 134 20.77 -26.44 -7.43
N LEU A 135 20.81 -25.84 -6.24
CA LEU A 135 21.52 -26.40 -5.09
C LEU A 135 20.86 -27.70 -4.60
N PHE A 136 19.53 -27.74 -4.56
CA PHE A 136 18.78 -28.94 -4.20
C PHE A 136 19.03 -30.08 -5.19
N ASP A 137 18.90 -29.82 -6.50
CA ASP A 137 19.15 -30.80 -7.55
C ASP A 137 20.59 -31.31 -7.51
N HIS A 138 21.55 -30.41 -7.23
CA HIS A 138 22.94 -30.79 -7.03
C HIS A 138 23.11 -31.73 -5.84
N ASN A 139 22.52 -31.40 -4.69
CA ASN A 139 22.61 -32.23 -3.48
C ASN A 139 21.94 -33.58 -3.68
N GLN A 140 20.79 -33.64 -4.35
CA GLN A 140 20.15 -34.91 -4.71
C GLN A 140 21.05 -35.79 -5.57
N ARG A 141 21.71 -35.22 -6.59
CA ARG A 141 22.70 -35.95 -7.40
C ARG A 141 23.86 -36.47 -6.55
N MET A 142 24.36 -35.67 -5.61
CA MET A 142 25.43 -36.09 -4.69
C MET A 142 24.99 -37.23 -3.77
N ILE A 143 23.76 -37.21 -3.26
CA ILE A 143 23.20 -38.31 -2.45
C ILE A 143 23.13 -39.60 -3.28
N VAL A 144 22.59 -39.55 -4.50
CA VAL A 144 22.50 -40.73 -5.38
C VAL A 144 23.88 -41.29 -5.70
N LEU A 145 24.87 -40.44 -5.98
CA LEU A 145 26.25 -40.87 -6.21
C LEU A 145 26.89 -41.44 -4.94
N GLY A 146 26.65 -40.83 -3.79
CA GLY A 146 27.10 -41.33 -2.49
C GLY A 146 26.54 -42.71 -2.18
N ASN A 147 25.25 -42.93 -2.42
CA ASN A 147 24.62 -44.24 -2.26
C ASN A 147 25.25 -45.29 -3.18
N LYS A 148 25.44 -44.97 -4.47
CA LYS A 148 26.13 -45.88 -5.41
C LYS A 148 27.55 -46.20 -4.96
N LEU A 149 28.29 -45.21 -4.45
CA LEU A 149 29.63 -45.45 -3.91
C LEU A 149 29.58 -46.32 -2.65
N ASN A 150 28.59 -46.12 -1.78
CA ASN A 150 28.37 -46.96 -0.61
C ASN A 150 28.05 -48.41 -1.01
N ASP A 151 27.18 -48.62 -2.00
CA ASP A 151 26.85 -49.94 -2.53
C ASP A 151 28.11 -50.65 -3.08
N LEU A 152 28.98 -49.91 -3.80
CA LEU A 152 30.26 -50.43 -4.29
C LEU A 152 31.21 -50.77 -3.15
N ALA A 153 31.25 -49.95 -2.09
CA ALA A 153 32.05 -50.21 -0.90
C ALA A 153 31.56 -51.47 -0.16
N GLU A 154 30.25 -51.66 -0.02
CA GLU A 154 29.66 -52.87 0.57
C GLU A 154 29.93 -54.11 -0.27
N LEU A 155 29.82 -54.02 -1.60
CA LEU A 155 30.14 -55.12 -2.52
C LEU A 155 31.62 -55.51 -2.46
N PHE A 156 32.51 -54.52 -2.36
CA PHE A 156 33.94 -54.76 -2.15
C PHE A 156 34.20 -55.41 -0.80
N PHE A 157 33.56 -54.93 0.27
CA PHE A 157 33.69 -55.52 1.61
C PHE A 157 33.26 -56.99 1.63
N LYS A 158 32.17 -57.34 0.94
CA LYS A 158 31.66 -58.72 0.84
C LYS A 158 32.53 -59.63 -0.04
N ASN A 159 32.98 -59.14 -1.20
CA ASN A 159 33.61 -59.99 -2.22
C ASN A 159 35.15 -59.87 -2.25
N ASN A 160 35.75 -58.85 -1.65
CA ASN A 160 37.18 -58.51 -1.66
C ASN A 160 37.85 -58.42 -3.06
N LYS A 161 37.06 -58.37 -4.13
CA LYS A 161 37.53 -58.33 -5.52
C LYS A 161 37.85 -56.89 -5.93
N LYS A 162 39.13 -56.54 -5.95
CA LYS A 162 39.61 -55.18 -6.31
C LYS A 162 39.33 -54.80 -7.78
N ARG A 163 39.54 -55.72 -8.73
CA ARG A 163 39.39 -55.45 -10.18
C ARG A 163 37.97 -55.00 -10.58
N PRO A 164 36.87 -55.71 -10.22
CA PRO A 164 35.53 -55.28 -10.57
C PRO A 164 35.12 -53.97 -9.88
N MET A 165 35.53 -53.73 -8.63
CA MET A 165 35.29 -52.45 -7.95
C MET A 165 35.89 -51.27 -8.72
N ILE A 166 37.15 -51.39 -9.15
CA ILE A 166 37.84 -50.32 -9.90
C ILE A 166 37.15 -50.07 -11.24
N ALA A 167 36.73 -51.12 -11.95
CA ALA A 167 36.01 -50.99 -13.21
C ALA A 167 34.66 -50.26 -13.05
N GLU A 168 33.91 -50.58 -12.00
CA GLU A 168 32.62 -49.96 -11.71
C GLU A 168 32.75 -48.48 -11.31
N ILE A 169 33.78 -48.14 -10.52
CA ILE A 169 34.11 -46.74 -10.18
C ILE A 169 34.49 -45.93 -11.43
N LEU A 170 35.33 -46.50 -12.31
CA LEU A 170 35.72 -45.84 -13.56
C LEU A 170 34.49 -45.57 -14.44
N ARG A 171 33.59 -46.56 -14.59
CA ARG A 171 32.31 -46.38 -15.30
C ARG A 171 31.45 -45.29 -14.68
N LEU A 172 31.35 -45.25 -13.35
CA LEU A 172 30.60 -44.21 -12.64
C LEU A 172 31.15 -42.82 -12.96
N ILE A 173 32.48 -42.66 -12.89
CA ILE A 173 33.18 -41.40 -13.18
C ILE A 173 33.01 -40.99 -14.64
N GLU A 174 33.13 -41.91 -15.60
CA GLU A 174 32.91 -41.65 -17.01
C GLU A 174 31.47 -41.20 -17.30
N SER A 175 30.49 -41.87 -16.69
CA SER A 175 29.07 -41.52 -16.82
C SER A 175 28.73 -40.14 -16.23
N GLU A 176 29.47 -39.71 -15.22
CA GLU A 176 29.30 -38.40 -14.57
C GLU A 176 30.07 -37.31 -15.33
N ASN A 177 31.26 -37.62 -15.84
CA ASN A 177 32.07 -36.70 -16.64
C ASN A 177 31.46 -36.41 -18.01
N SER A 178 30.78 -37.38 -18.65
CA SER A 178 30.07 -37.16 -19.91
C SER A 178 28.95 -36.12 -19.80
N LYS A 179 28.38 -35.94 -18.60
CA LYS A 179 27.36 -34.94 -18.30
C LYS A 179 27.93 -33.56 -17.95
N ARG A 180 29.26 -33.44 -17.80
CA ARG A 180 29.93 -32.19 -17.42
C ARG A 180 30.45 -31.47 -18.67
N LYS A 181 30.13 -30.18 -18.78
CA LYS A 181 30.77 -29.29 -19.76
C LYS A 181 32.06 -28.73 -19.16
N ARG A 182 33.18 -28.80 -19.89
CA ARG A 182 34.44 -28.16 -19.49
C ARG A 182 34.24 -26.65 -19.42
N LYS A 183 34.56 -26.05 -18.27
CA LYS A 183 34.56 -24.60 -18.04
C LYS A 183 35.99 -24.13 -17.82
N SER A 184 36.27 -22.86 -18.13
CA SER A 184 37.57 -22.23 -17.85
C SER A 184 37.88 -22.24 -16.35
N SER A 185 39.15 -22.38 -15.97
CA SER A 185 39.63 -22.36 -14.57
C SER A 185 39.08 -21.16 -13.78
N ALA A 186 39.01 -19.98 -14.41
CA ALA A 186 38.45 -18.77 -13.78
C ALA A 186 36.93 -18.86 -13.51
N GLN A 187 36.18 -19.49 -14.41
CA GLN A 187 34.73 -19.69 -14.26
C GLN A 187 34.43 -20.75 -13.20
N THR A 188 35.25 -21.79 -13.11
CA THR A 188 35.12 -22.85 -12.10
C THR A 188 35.37 -22.31 -10.69
N LYS A 189 36.42 -21.49 -10.50
CA LYS A 189 36.69 -20.83 -9.21
C LYS A 189 35.52 -19.92 -8.77
N LYS A 190 34.95 -19.13 -9.69
CA LYS A 190 33.77 -18.29 -9.41
C LYS A 190 32.54 -19.12 -9.04
N ALA A 191 32.24 -20.18 -9.78
CA ALA A 191 31.09 -21.05 -9.49
C ALA A 191 31.22 -21.75 -8.13
N ILE A 192 32.41 -22.20 -7.76
CA ILE A 192 32.67 -22.83 -6.45
C ILE A 192 32.47 -21.80 -5.32
N ALA A 193 32.99 -20.58 -5.48
CA ALA A 193 32.82 -19.52 -4.47
C ALA A 193 31.34 -19.16 -4.26
N VAL A 194 30.60 -18.97 -5.37
CA VAL A 194 29.15 -18.67 -5.34
C VAL A 194 28.38 -19.80 -4.66
N LYS A 195 28.67 -21.06 -5.01
CA LYS A 195 28.00 -22.20 -4.41
C LYS A 195 28.26 -22.32 -2.91
N LYS A 196 29.51 -22.11 -2.48
CA LYS A 196 29.89 -22.14 -1.06
C LYS A 196 29.23 -20.99 -0.27
N SER A 197 29.08 -19.81 -0.87
CA SER A 197 28.33 -18.71 -0.23
C SER A 197 26.84 -19.02 -0.09
N ILE A 198 26.21 -19.63 -1.10
CA ILE A 198 24.79 -20.01 -1.04
C ILE A 198 24.58 -21.10 0.01
N GLU A 199 25.44 -22.13 0.08
CA GLU A 199 25.38 -23.16 1.13
C GLU A 199 25.51 -22.55 2.54
N ASN A 200 26.41 -21.58 2.73
CA ASN A 200 26.56 -20.86 3.99
C ASN A 200 25.35 -19.96 4.32
N GLU A 201 24.69 -19.38 3.33
CA GLU A 201 23.47 -18.58 3.51
C GLU A 201 22.29 -19.48 3.91
N VAL A 202 22.08 -20.59 3.19
CA VAL A 202 21.05 -21.60 3.49
C VAL A 202 21.22 -22.19 4.89
N THR A 203 22.45 -22.53 5.28
CA THR A 203 22.70 -23.07 6.62
C THR A 203 22.42 -22.05 7.73
N LYS A 204 22.76 -20.77 7.52
CA LYS A 204 22.39 -19.69 8.45
C LYS A 204 20.87 -19.49 8.53
N GLU A 205 20.18 -19.43 7.39
CA GLU A 205 18.71 -19.29 7.33
C GLU A 205 18.00 -20.50 7.96
N LEU A 206 18.49 -21.73 7.76
CA LEU A 206 17.92 -22.92 8.41
C LEU A 206 18.11 -22.87 9.93
N VAL A 207 19.22 -22.33 10.43
CA VAL A 207 19.46 -22.17 11.87
C VAL A 207 18.54 -21.10 12.46
N THR A 208 18.30 -19.98 11.77
CA THR A 208 17.35 -18.96 12.23
C THR A 208 15.92 -19.47 12.19
N ILE A 209 15.48 -20.14 11.12
CA ILE A 209 14.14 -20.75 11.02
C ILE A 209 13.94 -21.82 12.11
N ARG A 210 14.97 -22.63 12.41
CA ARG A 210 14.89 -23.62 13.51
C ARG A 210 14.80 -22.94 14.88
N LYS A 211 15.48 -21.81 15.10
CA LYS A 211 15.35 -21.00 16.31
C LYS A 211 13.95 -20.37 16.41
N GLU A 212 13.42 -19.80 15.33
CA GLU A 212 12.07 -19.24 15.31
C GLU A 212 10.98 -20.30 15.50
N LYS A 213 11.14 -21.49 14.91
CA LYS A 213 10.24 -22.64 15.18
C LYS A 213 10.34 -23.13 16.62
N LYS A 214 11.51 -23.09 17.25
CA LYS A 214 11.66 -23.39 18.69
C LYS A 214 10.99 -22.32 19.55
N ILE A 215 11.22 -21.04 19.28
CA ILE A 215 10.59 -19.91 20.00
C ILE A 215 9.06 -19.94 19.84
N LYS A 216 8.53 -20.29 18.66
CA LYS A 216 7.08 -20.48 18.46
C LYS A 216 6.52 -21.73 19.14
N LYS A 217 7.34 -22.76 19.38
CA LYS A 217 6.96 -23.96 20.14
C LYS A 217 7.08 -23.77 21.66
N GLU A 218 7.98 -22.90 22.12
CA GLU A 218 8.27 -22.62 23.53
C GLU A 218 7.56 -21.37 24.06
N ALA A 219 6.93 -20.56 23.20
CA ALA A 219 6.07 -19.48 23.66
C ALA A 219 4.92 -20.10 24.48
N PRO A 220 4.80 -19.79 25.79
CA PRO A 220 3.67 -20.25 26.58
C PRO A 220 2.39 -19.77 25.89
N PRO A 221 1.33 -20.59 25.81
CA PRO A 221 0.06 -20.15 25.27
C PRO A 221 -0.31 -18.86 26.01
N LYS A 222 -0.52 -17.77 25.26
CA LYS A 222 -0.96 -16.49 25.83
C LYS A 222 -2.06 -16.81 26.84
N PRO A 223 -1.97 -16.35 28.10
CA PRO A 223 -2.99 -16.66 29.09
C PRO A 223 -4.33 -16.22 28.51
N LYS A 224 -5.19 -17.20 28.19
CA LYS A 224 -6.57 -16.95 27.84
C LYS A 224 -7.12 -16.19 29.04
N SER A 225 -7.40 -14.90 28.87
CA SER A 225 -8.05 -14.13 29.92
C SER A 225 -9.35 -14.85 30.23
N ILE A 226 -9.43 -15.45 31.43
CA ILE A 226 -10.67 -16.04 31.93
C ILE A 226 -11.56 -14.85 32.29
N VAL A 227 -12.15 -14.23 31.29
CA VAL A 227 -13.23 -13.27 31.48
C VAL A 227 -14.46 -14.12 31.72
N ILE A 228 -14.99 -14.08 32.94
CA ILE A 228 -16.22 -14.77 33.30
C ILE A 228 -17.35 -14.03 32.58
N LEU A 229 -17.76 -14.54 31.42
CA LEU A 229 -18.85 -14.01 30.61
C LEU A 229 -20.18 -14.18 31.37
N LYS A 230 -20.96 -13.11 31.46
CA LYS A 230 -22.29 -13.11 32.08
C LYS A 230 -23.38 -13.00 31.01
N VAL A 231 -24.57 -13.48 31.36
CA VAL A 231 -25.77 -13.34 30.51
C VAL A 231 -26.06 -11.85 30.32
N GLY A 232 -26.24 -11.41 29.07
CA GLY A 232 -26.42 -10.01 28.67
C GLY A 232 -25.16 -9.30 28.15
N ASP A 233 -23.98 -9.92 28.25
CA ASP A 233 -22.75 -9.32 27.73
C ASP A 233 -22.73 -9.31 26.19
N LYS A 234 -22.19 -8.22 25.62
CA LYS A 234 -21.89 -8.13 24.19
C LYS A 234 -20.62 -8.92 23.89
N VAL A 235 -20.74 -9.91 23.03
CA VAL A 235 -19.65 -10.81 22.64
C VAL A 235 -19.49 -10.87 21.14
N ARG A 236 -18.27 -11.20 20.72
CA ARG A 236 -17.89 -11.37 19.33
C ARG A 236 -17.10 -12.67 19.20
N LEU A 237 -17.26 -13.36 18.09
CA LEU A 237 -16.40 -14.50 17.75
C LEU A 237 -14.95 -14.03 17.52
N PHE A 238 -13.96 -14.82 17.95
CA PHE A 238 -12.52 -14.52 17.77
C PHE A 238 -12.13 -14.16 16.33
N ASP A 239 -12.84 -14.72 15.34
CA ASP A 239 -12.61 -14.50 13.90
C ASP A 239 -13.76 -13.74 13.20
N GLY A 240 -14.74 -13.26 13.97
CA GLY A 240 -15.96 -12.63 13.45
C GLY A 240 -15.96 -11.11 13.63
N LYS A 241 -16.62 -10.38 12.70
CA LYS A 241 -16.91 -8.94 12.87
C LYS A 241 -18.24 -8.66 13.57
N SER A 242 -19.13 -9.64 13.63
CA SER A 242 -20.47 -9.50 14.17
C SER A 242 -20.45 -9.49 15.70
N VAL A 243 -21.15 -8.53 16.30
CA VAL A 243 -21.34 -8.43 17.76
C VAL A 243 -22.74 -8.90 18.09
N GLY A 244 -22.88 -9.78 19.08
CA GLY A 244 -24.15 -10.29 19.57
C GLY A 244 -24.23 -10.27 21.09
N SER A 245 -25.41 -10.45 21.66
CA SER A 245 -25.63 -10.56 23.11
C SER A 245 -25.73 -12.02 23.55
N ILE A 246 -25.22 -12.37 24.73
CA ILE A 246 -25.43 -13.70 25.31
C ILE A 246 -26.84 -13.77 25.93
N ASP A 247 -27.70 -14.63 25.38
CA ASP A 247 -29.05 -14.85 25.91
C ASP A 247 -29.07 -15.95 26.99
N ALA A 248 -28.23 -17.00 26.85
CA ALA A 248 -28.10 -18.06 27.85
C ALA A 248 -26.73 -18.74 27.80
N ILE A 249 -26.26 -19.23 28.95
CA ILE A 249 -25.00 -19.99 29.09
C ILE A 249 -25.32 -21.39 29.63
N GLU A 250 -25.11 -22.41 28.80
CA GLU A 250 -25.26 -23.81 29.17
C GLU A 250 -23.89 -24.48 29.27
N LYS A 251 -23.35 -24.56 30.50
CA LYS A 251 -22.09 -25.21 30.88
C LYS A 251 -20.84 -24.72 30.10
N LYS A 252 -20.67 -25.15 28.85
CA LYS A 252 -19.53 -24.84 27.96
C LYS A 252 -19.93 -24.13 26.67
N LYS A 253 -21.23 -23.94 26.43
CA LYS A 253 -21.79 -23.29 25.22
C LYS A 253 -22.63 -22.10 25.62
N ALA A 254 -22.49 -20.99 24.91
CA ALA A 254 -23.32 -19.80 25.03
C ALA A 254 -24.20 -19.65 23.79
N ILE A 255 -25.46 -19.27 23.99
CA ILE A 255 -26.38 -18.90 22.92
C ILE A 255 -26.20 -17.40 22.70
N VAL A 256 -25.64 -17.04 21.54
CA VAL A 256 -25.38 -15.65 21.16
C VAL A 256 -26.42 -15.22 20.14
N ASN A 257 -27.10 -14.12 20.44
CA ASN A 257 -28.11 -13.51 19.60
C ASN A 257 -27.50 -12.33 18.84
N TYR A 258 -27.52 -12.41 17.50
CA TYR A 258 -27.03 -11.37 16.60
C TYR A 258 -28.18 -10.50 16.05
N GLY A 259 -29.36 -10.56 16.67
CA GLY A 259 -30.59 -9.85 16.28
C GLY A 259 -31.39 -10.59 15.20
N ILE A 260 -30.74 -11.03 14.12
CA ILE A 260 -31.39 -11.71 12.98
C ILE A 260 -31.43 -13.23 13.19
N PHE A 261 -30.47 -13.78 13.93
CA PHE A 261 -30.37 -15.21 14.22
C PHE A 261 -29.64 -15.44 15.54
N THR A 262 -29.94 -16.59 16.15
CA THR A 262 -29.28 -17.09 17.37
C THR A 262 -28.33 -18.23 17.02
N THR A 263 -27.13 -18.25 17.57
CA THR A 263 -26.13 -19.32 17.33
C THR A 263 -25.53 -19.81 18.64
N GLN A 264 -25.38 -21.13 18.75
CA GLN A 264 -24.74 -21.77 19.88
C GLN A 264 -23.23 -21.88 19.63
N VAL A 265 -22.41 -21.22 20.47
CA VAL A 265 -20.95 -21.13 20.32
C VAL A 265 -20.27 -21.58 21.61
N ASN A 266 -19.11 -22.24 21.52
CA ASN A 266 -18.31 -22.53 22.72
C ASN A 266 -17.79 -21.24 23.35
N ILE A 267 -17.86 -21.16 24.68
CA ILE A 267 -17.43 -19.98 25.47
C ILE A 267 -15.96 -19.59 25.15
N ASP A 268 -15.12 -20.57 24.84
CA ASP A 268 -13.70 -20.39 24.48
C ASP A 268 -13.45 -19.61 23.17
N GLN A 269 -14.48 -19.44 22.35
CA GLN A 269 -14.40 -18.75 21.05
C GLN A 269 -15.02 -17.34 21.09
N LEU A 270 -15.52 -16.91 22.24
CA LEU A 270 -16.18 -15.63 22.44
C LEU A 270 -15.24 -14.64 23.14
N GLU A 271 -15.11 -13.46 22.56
CA GLU A 271 -14.42 -12.31 23.15
C GLU A 271 -15.46 -11.28 23.60
N LEU A 272 -15.30 -10.75 24.81
CA LEU A 272 -16.12 -9.65 25.32
C LEU A 272 -15.83 -8.37 24.53
N VAL A 273 -16.87 -7.72 24.01
CA VAL A 273 -16.79 -6.39 23.39
C VAL A 273 -17.46 -5.40 24.33
N LYS A 274 -16.69 -4.44 24.88
CA LYS A 274 -17.23 -3.32 25.66
C LYS A 274 -18.00 -2.34 24.77
#